data_AF-A0A660L1B8-F1
#
_entry.id   AF-A0A660L1B8-F1
#
_cell.length_a   1.000
_cell.length_b   1.000
_cell.length_c   1.000
_cell.angle_alpha   90.00
_cell.angle_beta   90.00
_cell.angle_gamma   90.00
#
_symmetry.space_group_name_H-M   'P 1'
#
loop_
_entity.id
_entity.type
_entity.pdbx_description
1 polymer ?
#
loop_
_entity_poly.entity_id
_entity_poly.type
_entity_poly.pdbx_seq_one_letter_code
_entity_poly.pdbx_strand_id
1 'polypeptide(L)' 'MFPIVLNSSTGESIVSFAQPVGHCIPIATLAKVPGAGNSDPAGGRITVERTDNGKVRVRTFHADGTPQIYGFHLIVVCP' A
#
# COMPACT_ATOMS: atom_id res chain seq x y z
N MET A 1 -0.12 10.41 -13.02
CA MET A 1 -0.36 10.48 -11.56
C MET A 1 -1.47 9.49 -11.26
N PHE A 2 -1.18 8.44 -10.48
CA PHE A 2 -2.17 7.42 -10.12
C PHE A 2 -2.96 7.90 -8.90
N PRO A 3 -4.31 7.88 -8.91
CA PRO A 3 -5.06 8.29 -7.74
C PRO A 3 -4.88 7.24 -6.64
N ILE A 4 -4.37 7.68 -5.49
CA ILE A 4 -4.30 6.90 -4.26
C ILE A 4 -5.39 7.43 -3.35
N VAL A 5 -6.35 6.57 -3.00
CA VAL A 5 -7.37 6.89 -1.99
C VAL A 5 -6.89 6.33 -0.66
N LEU A 6 -6.78 7.20 0.34
CA LEU A 6 -6.29 6.86 1.68
C LEU A 6 -7.45 6.73 2.66
N ASN A 7 -7.42 5.70 3.50
CA ASN A 7 -8.28 5.56 4.66
C ASN A 7 -7.41 5.39 5.92
N SER A 8 -7.27 6.46 6.69
CA SER A 8 -6.43 6.48 7.89
C SER A 8 -6.96 5.60 9.02
N SER A 9 -8.27 5.39 9.11
CA SER A 9 -8.87 4.52 10.14
C SER A 9 -8.51 3.04 9.96
N THR A 10 -8.21 2.62 8.72
CA THR A 10 -7.88 1.24 8.37
C THR A 10 -6.45 1.07 7.84
N GLY A 11 -5.64 2.13 7.86
CA GLY A 11 -4.27 2.11 7.32
C GLY A 11 -4.23 1.77 5.83
N GLU A 12 -5.33 1.97 5.11
CA GLU A 12 -5.55 1.44 3.76
C GLU A 12 -5.23 2.50 2.69
N SER A 13 -4.60 2.05 1.62
CA SER A 13 -4.34 2.80 0.40
C SER A 13 -4.85 2.02 -0.80
N ILE A 14 -5.83 2.56 -1.52
CA ILE A 14 -6.33 2.00 -2.79
C ILE A 14 -5.60 2.69 -3.94
N VAL A 15 -4.77 1.94 -4.65
CA VAL A 15 -3.98 2.42 -5.79
C VAL A 15 -4.66 1.98 -7.08
N SER A 16 -5.03 2.95 -7.92
CA SER A 16 -5.60 2.69 -9.24
C SER A 16 -4.57 2.89 -10.33
N PHE A 17 -4.50 1.96 -11.28
CA PHE A 17 -3.62 2.03 -12.45
C PHE A 17 -4.43 2.49 -13.67
N ALA A 18 -3.74 3.02 -14.70
CA ALA A 18 -4.37 3.44 -15.95
C ALA A 18 -4.96 2.25 -16.74
N GLN A 19 -4.38 1.07 -16.55
CA GLN A 19 -4.88 -0.20 -17.08
C GLN A 19 -5.33 -1.10 -15.92
N PRO A 20 -6.36 -1.94 -16.09
CA PRO A 20 -6.76 -2.90 -15.06
C PRO A 20 -5.62 -3.86 -14.74
N VAL A 21 -5.29 -4.03 -13.45
CA VAL A 21 -4.21 -4.93 -13.00
C VAL A 21 -4.74 -6.18 -12.27
N GLY A 22 -5.97 -6.60 -12.56
CA GLY A 22 -6.62 -7.75 -11.91
C GLY A 22 -5.87 -9.09 -12.12
N HIS A 23 -5.15 -9.22 -13.23
CA HIS A 23 -4.36 -10.42 -13.56
C HIS A 23 -2.90 -10.34 -13.10
N CYS A 24 -2.49 -9.23 -12.51
CA CYS A 24 -1.09 -9.00 -12.14
C CYS A 24 -0.83 -9.44 -10.69
N ILE A 25 0.43 -9.69 -10.35
CA ILE A 25 0.85 -10.00 -8.98
C ILE A 25 1.44 -8.73 -8.34
N PRO A 26 0.81 -8.19 -7.28
CA PRO A 26 1.36 -7.05 -6.57
C PRO A 26 2.31 -7.48 -5.45
N ILE A 27 3.40 -6.73 -5.27
CA ILE A 27 4.31 -6.80 -4.12
C ILE A 27 4.50 -5.39 -3.58
N ALA A 28 4.46 -5.24 -2.26
CA ALA A 28 4.68 -3.96 -1.62
C ALA A 28 5.71 -4.08 -0.49
N THR A 29 6.51 -3.03 -0.33
CA THR A 29 7.48 -2.90 0.75
C THR A 29 7.28 -1.57 1.45
N LEU A 30 7.43 -1.55 2.77
CA LEU A 30 7.43 -0.32 3.55
C LEU A 30 8.59 0.58 3.10
N ALA A 31 8.32 1.89 3.06
CA ALA A 31 9.29 2.91 2.69
C ALA A 31 9.17 4.10 3.63
N LYS A 32 10.28 4.77 3.89
CA LYS A 32 10.32 6.03 4.63
C LYS A 32 10.74 7.15 3.71
N VAL A 33 9.97 8.23 3.73
CA VAL A 33 10.39 9.50 3.16
C VAL A 33 11.04 10.30 4.30
N PRO A 34 12.34 10.65 4.20
CA PRO A 34 13.00 11.47 5.20
C PRO A 34 12.23 12.77 5.46
N GLY A 35 12.02 13.12 6.73
CA GLY A 35 11.33 14.34 7.13
C GLY A 35 9.79 14.30 7.10
N ALA A 36 9.17 13.20 6.65
CA ALA A 36 7.71 13.09 6.52
C ALA A 36 6.92 12.89 7.85
N GLY A 37 7.55 13.12 9.01
CA GLY A 37 6.89 13.08 10.33
C GLY A 37 6.50 11.70 10.86
N ASN A 38 6.54 10.65 10.03
CA ASN A 38 6.25 9.28 10.48
C ASN A 38 7.49 8.58 11.05
N SER A 39 7.28 7.84 12.14
CA SER A 39 8.28 6.94 12.73
C SER A 39 8.69 5.84 11.75
N ASP A 40 9.87 5.24 11.95
CA ASP A 40 10.29 4.08 11.16
C ASP A 40 9.27 2.95 11.30
N PRO A 41 8.67 2.47 10.19
CA PRO A 41 7.72 1.39 10.27
C PRO A 41 8.44 0.10 10.66
N ALA A 42 7.93 -0.61 11.66
CA ALA A 42 8.44 -1.92 12.01
C ALA A 42 8.29 -2.88 10.82
N GLY A 43 9.29 -3.75 10.60
CA GLY A 43 9.27 -4.72 9.50
C GLY A 43 8.06 -5.65 9.55
N GLY A 44 7.58 -6.08 8.37
CA GLY A 44 6.47 -7.04 8.27
C GLY A 44 5.10 -6.48 8.64
N ARG A 45 4.86 -5.18 8.41
CA ARG A 45 3.59 -4.49 8.72
C ARG A 45 2.91 -3.90 7.49
N ILE A 46 3.04 -4.61 6.37
CA ILE A 46 2.39 -4.26 5.12
C ILE A 46 1.73 -5.50 4.55
N THR A 47 0.49 -5.35 4.11
CA THR A 47 -0.18 -6.35 3.28
C THR A 47 -0.57 -5.71 1.97
N VAL A 48 -0.58 -6.52 0.91
CA VAL A 48 -0.96 -6.09 -0.42
C VAL A 48 -1.85 -7.14 -1.04
N GLU A 49 -2.94 -6.70 -1.63
CA GLU A 49 -3.90 -7.55 -2.29
C GLU A 49 -4.47 -6.87 -3.54
N ARG A 50 -4.95 -7.68 -4.48
CA ARG A 50 -5.78 -7.19 -5.56
C ARG A 50 -7.19 -6.95 -5.04
N THR A 51 -7.86 -5.98 -5.64
CA THR A 51 -9.31 -5.83 -5.49
C THR A 51 -9.99 -6.36 -6.74
N ASP A 52 -11.26 -6.78 -6.61
CA ASP A 52 -12.05 -7.33 -7.72
C ASP A 52 -12.23 -6.33 -8.89
N ASN A 53 -12.05 -5.04 -8.62
CA ASN A 53 -12.16 -3.95 -9.60
C ASN A 53 -10.83 -3.63 -10.31
N GLY A 54 -9.85 -4.53 -10.27
CA GLY A 54 -8.57 -4.35 -10.97
C GLY A 54 -7.66 -3.28 -10.37
N LYS A 55 -7.87 -2.92 -9.11
CA LYS A 55 -7.01 -2.01 -8.31
C LYS A 55 -6.16 -2.81 -7.32
N VAL A 56 -5.16 -2.17 -6.74
CA VAL A 56 -4.36 -2.75 -5.65
C VAL A 56 -4.72 -2.08 -4.34
N ARG A 57 -4.98 -2.88 -3.32
CA ARG A 57 -5.14 -2.43 -1.95
C ARG A 57 -3.86 -2.73 -1.18
N VAL A 58 -3.29 -1.70 -0.57
CA VAL A 58 -2.17 -1.80 0.37
C VAL A 58 -2.70 -1.43 1.74
N ARG A 59 -2.38 -2.23 2.76
CA ARG A 59 -2.63 -1.85 4.16
C ARG A 59 -1.34 -1.85 4.93
N THR A 60 -1.15 -0.82 5.75
CA THR A 60 0.01 -0.70 6.62
C THR A 60 -0.42 -0.59 8.08
N PHE A 61 0.47 -1.03 8.97
CA PHE A 61 0.19 -1.15 10.39
C PHE A 61 1.38 -0.69 11.23
N HIS A 62 1.13 -0.25 12.46
CA HIS A 62 2.16 -0.08 13.49
C HIS A 62 2.68 -1.43 13.99
N ALA A 63 3.71 -1.39 14.83
CA ALA A 63 4.31 -2.59 15.43
C ALA A 63 3.31 -3.45 16.22
N ASP A 64 2.33 -2.81 16.87
CA ASP A 64 1.25 -3.44 17.65
C ASP A 64 0.09 -3.96 16.79
N GLY A 65 0.14 -3.80 15.46
CA GLY A 65 -0.91 -4.20 14.54
C GLY A 65 -2.03 -3.17 14.39
N THR A 66 -1.93 -2.00 15.04
CA THR A 66 -2.90 -0.92 14.81
C THR A 66 -2.76 -0.36 13.40
N PRO A 67 -3.86 -0.04 12.71
CA PRO A 67 -3.78 0.51 11.37
C PRO A 67 -3.09 1.88 11.36
N GLN A 68 -2.19 2.09 10.39
CA GLN A 68 -1.45 3.34 10.24
C GLN A 68 -1.08 3.53 8.79
N ILE A 69 -1.06 4.77 8.30
CA ILE A 69 -0.57 5.05 6.94
C ILE A 69 0.94 5.26 6.97
N TYR A 70 1.67 4.38 6.28
CA TYR A 70 3.09 4.52 6.00
C TYR A 70 3.35 4.72 4.51
N GLY A 71 4.52 5.28 4.19
CA GLY A 71 5.03 5.26 2.83
C GLY A 71 5.32 3.83 2.38
N PHE A 72 5.17 3.55 1.09
CA PHE A 72 5.49 2.24 0.52
C PHE A 72 5.93 2.35 -0.93
N HIS A 73 6.71 1.37 -1.36
CA HIS A 73 6.88 1.05 -2.77
C HIS A 73 5.85 -0.01 -3.15
N LEU A 74 5.30 0.11 -4.36
CA LEU A 74 4.40 -0.88 -4.93
C LEU A 74 4.92 -1.27 -6.32
N ILE A 75 5.14 -2.56 -6.51
CA ILE A 75 5.51 -3.17 -7.78
C ILE A 75 4.37 -4.10 -8.19
N VAL A 76 3.96 -4.01 -9.46
CA VAL A 76 2.92 -4.87 -10.03
C VAL A 76 3.50 -5.54 -11.27
N VAL A 77 3.45 -6.87 -11.29
CA VAL A 77 3.99 -7.68 -12.40
C VAL A 77 2.83 -8.32 -13.14
N CYS A 78 2.68 -7.98 -14.41
CA CYS A 78 1.68 -8.54 -15.31
C CYS A 78 2.37 -9.46 -16.33
N PRO A 79 1.70 -10.53 -16.82
CA PRO A 79 2.20 -11.33 -17.93
C PRO A 79 2.28 -10.53 -19.24
#